data_AF-A0A2K9PTW6-F1
#
_entry.id   AF-A0A2K9PTW6-F1
#
_cell.length_a   1.000
_cell.length_b   1.000
_cell.length_c   1.000
_cell.angle_alpha   90.00
_cell.angle_beta   90.00
_cell.angle_gamma   90.00
#
_symmetry.space_group_name_H-M   'P 1'
#
loop_
_entity.id
_entity.type
_entity.pdbx_description
1 polymer ?
#
loop_
_entity_poly.entity_id
_entity_poly.type
_entity_poly.pdbx_seq_one_letter_code
_entity_poly.pdbx_strand_id
1 'polypeptide(L)'
;MKIKPNASPSEMSSPFFKLNKEFCSQFESFIASKNGKVKGHFNSWSYLVFGKISNPEKWNLMYKKSTFTSTGNLLFSSKYQCLLTLVEWETDRKGTHHTEFVIRRKSRIDFIKLMFNNSLSRLDVSNKYVVHFKGNKSKLFFELIEVLKELFKTREVYKIEHRNEKLKIELRSEKHHFDVFTKLTELVH
;
A
#
# COMPACT_ATOMS: atom_id res chain seq x y z
N MET A 1 -6.42 -22.79 -0.86
CA MET A 1 -5.50 -21.68 -0.54
C MET A 1 -4.10 -22.00 -1.06
N LYS A 2 -3.60 -21.17 -1.97
CA LYS A 2 -2.25 -21.21 -2.56
C LYS A 2 -1.23 -20.58 -1.61
N ILE A 3 -1.61 -19.52 -0.89
CA ILE A 3 -0.80 -18.95 0.19
C ILE A 3 -0.65 -20.01 1.30
N LYS A 4 0.58 -20.26 1.74
CA LYS A 4 0.88 -21.39 2.64
C LYS A 4 1.04 -20.93 4.09
N PRO A 5 0.47 -21.67 5.06
CA PRO A 5 0.80 -21.41 6.46
C PRO A 5 2.26 -21.78 6.73
N ASN A 6 2.92 -21.00 7.57
CA ASN A 6 4.24 -21.29 8.13
C ASN A 6 4.18 -21.14 9.65
N ALA A 7 3.35 -21.98 10.28
CA ALA A 7 3.04 -21.92 11.70
C ALA A 7 3.25 -23.29 12.35
N SER A 8 3.75 -23.29 13.57
CA SER A 8 3.78 -24.47 14.43
C SER A 8 2.35 -24.95 14.76
N PRO A 9 2.16 -26.22 15.16
CA PRO A 9 0.83 -26.73 15.52
C PRO A 9 0.14 -25.91 16.63
N SER A 10 0.91 -25.44 17.63
CA SER A 10 0.39 -24.61 18.72
C SER A 10 -0.12 -23.26 18.22
N GLU A 11 0.54 -22.66 17.23
CA GLU A 11 0.13 -21.39 16.62
C GLU A 11 -1.16 -21.50 15.81
N MET A 12 -1.46 -22.65 15.18
CA MET A 12 -2.64 -22.79 14.32
C MET A 12 -3.96 -22.59 15.07
N SER A 13 -3.97 -22.83 16.38
CA SER A 13 -5.13 -22.64 17.26
C SER A 13 -5.36 -21.16 17.64
N SER A 14 -4.33 -20.32 17.48
CA SER A 14 -4.33 -18.91 17.90
C SER A 14 -5.38 -18.10 17.15
N PRO A 15 -6.10 -17.17 17.83
CA PRO A 15 -6.97 -16.19 17.17
C PRO A 15 -6.23 -15.38 16.09
N PHE A 16 -4.95 -15.08 16.30
CA PHE A 16 -4.16 -14.28 15.37
C PHE A 16 -3.82 -15.05 14.09
N PHE A 17 -3.60 -16.37 14.20
CA PHE A 17 -3.46 -17.23 13.03
C PHE A 17 -4.74 -17.24 12.21
N LYS A 18 -5.91 -17.37 12.86
CA LYS A 18 -7.22 -17.33 12.19
C LYS A 18 -7.45 -16.00 11.48
N LEU A 19 -7.13 -14.87 12.11
CA LEU A 19 -7.25 -13.54 11.50
C LEU A 19 -6.32 -13.38 10.28
N ASN A 20 -5.06 -13.78 10.39
CA ASN A 20 -4.12 -13.70 9.25
C ASN A 20 -4.50 -14.67 8.14
N LYS A 21 -5.02 -15.86 8.47
CA LYS A 21 -5.56 -16.82 7.49
C LYS A 21 -6.73 -16.22 6.72
N GLU A 22 -7.66 -15.59 7.42
CA GLU A 22 -8.82 -14.94 6.81
C GLU A 22 -8.39 -13.80 5.88
N PHE A 23 -7.49 -12.92 6.34
CA PHE A 23 -6.90 -11.86 5.53
C PHE A 23 -6.24 -12.42 4.26
N CYS A 24 -5.43 -13.48 4.38
CA CYS A 24 -4.79 -14.12 3.23
C CYS A 24 -5.81 -14.77 2.28
N SER A 25 -6.89 -15.34 2.82
CA SER A 25 -7.97 -15.94 2.04
C SER A 25 -8.73 -14.87 1.24
N GLN A 26 -9.09 -13.75 1.87
CA GLN A 26 -9.72 -12.61 1.19
C GLN A 26 -8.82 -12.04 0.09
N PHE A 27 -7.52 -11.91 0.35
CA PHE A 27 -6.54 -11.51 -0.66
C PHE A 27 -6.46 -12.50 -1.83
N GLU A 28 -6.42 -13.80 -1.56
CA GLU A 28 -6.41 -14.83 -2.61
C GLU A 28 -7.67 -14.77 -3.46
N SER A 29 -8.85 -14.67 -2.84
CA SER A 29 -10.13 -14.53 -3.54
C SER A 29 -10.17 -13.27 -4.40
N PHE A 30 -9.71 -12.13 -3.88
CA PHE A 30 -9.64 -10.88 -4.63
C PHE A 30 -8.75 -11.00 -5.86
N ILE A 31 -7.51 -11.50 -5.71
CA ILE A 31 -6.59 -11.66 -6.84
C ILE A 31 -7.11 -12.69 -7.85
N ALA A 32 -7.73 -13.78 -7.39
CA ALA A 32 -8.35 -14.78 -8.26
C ALA A 32 -9.51 -14.20 -9.07
N SER A 33 -10.33 -13.31 -8.47
CA SER A 33 -11.43 -12.62 -9.18
C SER A 33 -10.94 -11.74 -10.35
N LYS A 34 -9.66 -11.33 -10.30
CA LYS A 34 -8.98 -10.56 -11.37
C LYS A 34 -8.10 -11.47 -12.24
N ASN A 35 -8.33 -12.78 -12.25
CA ASN A 35 -7.53 -13.79 -12.98
C ASN A 35 -6.02 -13.72 -12.66
N GLY A 36 -5.67 -13.29 -11.46
CA GLY A 36 -4.29 -13.13 -11.02
C GLY A 36 -3.68 -14.40 -10.40
N LYS A 37 -2.41 -14.30 -10.02
CA LYS A 37 -1.65 -15.33 -9.32
C LYS A 37 -1.19 -14.82 -7.96
N VAL A 38 -1.24 -15.67 -6.95
CA VAL A 38 -0.76 -15.35 -5.60
C VAL A 38 0.38 -16.27 -5.18
N LYS A 39 1.24 -15.75 -4.30
CA LYS A 39 2.23 -16.52 -3.53
C LYS A 39 2.45 -15.85 -2.18
N GLY A 40 2.90 -16.60 -1.20
CA GLY A 40 3.24 -16.02 0.11
C GLY A 40 3.08 -17.01 1.24
N HIS A 41 3.34 -16.50 2.43
CA HIS A 41 3.24 -17.24 3.67
C HIS A 41 2.68 -16.38 4.79
N PHE A 42 2.10 -17.04 5.80
CA PHE A 42 1.57 -16.39 6.99
C PHE A 42 1.67 -17.32 8.20
N ASN A 43 1.66 -16.72 9.39
CA ASN A 43 1.57 -17.41 10.67
C ASN A 43 0.72 -16.56 11.64
N SER A 44 0.80 -16.82 12.95
CA SER A 44 0.07 -16.02 13.95
C SER A 44 0.52 -14.56 13.99
N TRP A 45 1.77 -14.28 13.64
CA TRP A 45 2.43 -13.02 13.94
C TRP A 45 2.61 -12.12 12.72
N SER A 46 2.57 -12.72 11.54
CA SER A 46 2.99 -12.07 10.32
C SER A 46 2.34 -12.68 9.10
N TYR A 47 2.32 -11.90 8.04
CA TYR A 47 2.12 -12.39 6.69
C TYR A 47 3.00 -11.62 5.72
N LEU A 48 3.41 -12.30 4.66
CA LEU A 48 4.02 -11.70 3.49
C LEU A 48 3.40 -12.36 2.26
N VAL A 49 2.53 -11.63 1.58
CA VAL A 49 1.77 -12.13 0.45
C VAL A 49 1.94 -11.22 -0.75
N PHE A 50 2.02 -11.85 -1.92
CA PHE A 50 2.21 -11.21 -3.20
C PHE A 50 1.08 -11.64 -4.13
N GLY A 51 0.49 -10.67 -4.82
CA GLY A 51 -0.49 -10.87 -5.88
C GLY A 51 0.03 -10.26 -7.18
N LYS A 52 -0.18 -10.95 -8.30
CA LYS A 52 0.13 -10.45 -9.63
C LYS A 52 -1.12 -10.55 -10.50
N ILE A 53 -1.58 -9.41 -11.01
CA ILE A 53 -2.65 -9.30 -11.99
C ILE A 53 -1.99 -8.92 -13.31
N SER A 54 -2.31 -9.63 -14.39
CA SER A 54 -1.68 -9.39 -15.70
C SER A 54 -2.60 -8.70 -16.69
N ASN A 55 -3.93 -8.75 -16.47
CA ASN A 55 -4.94 -8.25 -17.39
C ASN A 55 -5.94 -7.37 -16.61
N PRO A 56 -6.42 -6.25 -17.18
CA PRO A 56 -5.98 -5.69 -18.47
C PRO A 56 -4.57 -5.12 -18.40
N GLU A 57 -4.14 -4.67 -17.22
CA GLU A 57 -2.83 -4.08 -16.98
C GLU A 57 -2.08 -4.81 -15.88
N LYS A 58 -0.74 -4.75 -15.95
CA LYS A 58 0.11 -5.45 -14.99
C LYS A 58 0.13 -4.72 -13.67
N TRP A 59 -0.38 -5.37 -12.64
CA TRP A 59 -0.29 -4.91 -11.25
C TRP A 59 0.40 -5.95 -10.38
N ASN A 60 1.37 -5.49 -9.60
CA ASN A 60 1.98 -6.24 -8.52
C ASN A 60 1.49 -5.66 -7.20
N LEU A 61 0.95 -6.53 -6.34
CA LEU A 61 0.48 -6.17 -5.02
C LEU A 61 1.33 -6.92 -3.99
N MET A 62 1.77 -6.23 -2.95
CA MET A 62 2.44 -6.82 -1.81
C MET A 62 1.75 -6.35 -0.52
N TYR A 63 1.43 -7.30 0.34
CA TYR A 63 0.91 -7.03 1.67
C TYR A 63 1.83 -7.69 2.69
N LYS A 64 2.28 -6.88 3.65
CA LYS A 64 3.19 -7.31 4.71
C LYS A 64 2.67 -6.85 6.06
N LYS A 65 2.66 -7.76 7.02
CA LYS A 65 2.42 -7.48 8.44
C LYS A 65 3.48 -8.20 9.26
N SER A 66 3.98 -7.52 10.29
CA SER A 66 4.82 -8.13 11.31
C SER A 66 4.48 -7.54 12.68
N THR A 67 4.10 -8.41 13.61
CA THR A 67 3.81 -8.08 15.00
C THR A 67 4.96 -8.57 15.90
N PHE A 68 5.50 -7.70 16.75
CA PHE A 68 6.52 -8.06 17.74
C PHE A 68 5.89 -8.01 19.12
N THR A 69 5.80 -9.14 19.81
CA THR A 69 5.43 -9.15 21.22
C THR A 69 6.70 -9.22 22.06
N SER A 70 7.14 -8.12 22.63
CA SER A 70 8.25 -8.11 23.61
C SER A 70 7.85 -8.68 24.98
N THR A 71 6.56 -8.93 25.23
CA THR A 71 6.02 -9.25 26.56
C THR A 71 5.18 -10.53 26.64
N GLY A 72 5.11 -11.36 25.58
CA GLY A 72 4.43 -12.67 25.63
C GLY A 72 2.90 -12.68 25.79
N ASN A 73 2.27 -11.54 26.07
CA ASN A 73 0.81 -11.42 26.23
C ASN A 73 0.14 -10.88 24.96
N LEU A 74 -0.26 -11.79 24.05
CA LEU A 74 -0.98 -11.45 22.82
C LEU A 74 -2.31 -10.72 23.07
N LEU A 75 -3.05 -11.10 24.12
CA LEU A 75 -4.41 -10.57 24.36
C LEU A 75 -4.41 -9.10 24.80
N PHE A 76 -3.28 -8.59 25.29
CA PHE A 76 -3.10 -7.21 25.75
C PHE A 76 -2.06 -6.44 24.93
N SER A 77 -1.63 -6.96 23.77
CA SER A 77 -0.71 -6.22 22.90
C SER A 77 -1.42 -4.97 22.36
N SER A 78 -0.93 -3.78 22.71
CA SER A 78 -1.45 -2.54 22.14
C SER A 78 -1.22 -2.49 20.64
N LYS A 79 -2.04 -1.73 19.88
CA LYS A 79 -1.84 -1.48 18.43
C LYS A 79 -0.41 -0.98 18.10
N TYR A 80 0.33 -0.47 19.09
CA TYR A 80 1.73 -0.08 18.98
C TYR A 80 2.72 -1.25 18.83
N GLN A 81 2.30 -2.51 19.04
CA GLN A 81 3.14 -3.71 18.85
C GLN A 81 3.18 -4.22 17.39
N CYS A 82 2.42 -3.62 16.47
CA CYS A 82 2.57 -3.85 15.03
C CYS A 82 3.67 -2.93 14.48
N LEU A 83 4.93 -3.39 14.48
CA LEU A 83 6.09 -2.61 14.02
C LEU A 83 5.98 -2.25 12.53
N LEU A 84 5.28 -3.07 11.73
CA LEU A 84 5.17 -2.84 10.29
C LEU A 84 3.91 -3.45 9.71
N THR A 85 3.01 -2.58 9.24
CA THR A 85 1.99 -2.94 8.25
C THR A 85 2.22 -2.12 6.99
N LEU A 86 2.37 -2.81 5.86
CA LEU A 86 2.72 -2.22 4.58
C LEU A 86 1.89 -2.86 3.47
N VAL A 87 1.29 -1.99 2.66
CA VAL A 87 0.66 -2.36 1.40
C VAL A 87 1.39 -1.65 0.28
N GLU A 88 1.76 -2.37 -0.76
CA GLU A 88 2.41 -1.85 -1.95
C GLU A 88 1.60 -2.26 -3.17
N TRP A 89 1.23 -1.26 -3.97
CA TRP A 89 0.63 -1.45 -5.28
C TRP A 89 1.56 -0.84 -6.32
N GLU A 90 1.87 -1.62 -7.34
CA GLU A 90 2.86 -1.25 -8.34
C GLU A 90 2.37 -1.63 -9.73
N THR A 91 2.53 -0.72 -10.68
CA THR A 91 2.20 -0.95 -12.09
C THR A 91 3.15 -0.19 -13.01
N ASP A 92 3.31 -0.71 -14.22
CA ASP A 92 4.02 -0.02 -15.29
C ASP A 92 3.02 0.90 -16.03
N ARG A 93 3.45 2.11 -16.35
CA ARG A 93 2.70 3.17 -17.06
C ARG A 93 3.55 3.66 -18.23
N LYS A 94 3.65 2.84 -19.28
CA LYS A 94 4.46 3.17 -20.46
C LYS A 94 4.05 4.50 -21.09
N GLY A 95 5.00 5.26 -21.63
CA GLY A 95 4.73 6.55 -22.28
C GLY A 95 4.53 7.73 -21.34
N THR A 96 4.82 7.57 -20.04
CA THR A 96 4.61 8.63 -19.02
C THR A 96 5.91 9.19 -18.42
N HIS A 97 7.04 9.00 -19.09
CA HIS A 97 8.37 9.41 -18.64
C HIS A 97 8.54 10.93 -18.43
N HIS A 98 7.67 11.76 -19.01
CA HIS A 98 7.73 13.22 -18.87
C HIS A 98 6.98 13.79 -17.66
N THR A 99 6.28 12.97 -16.90
CA THR A 99 5.42 13.44 -15.79
C THR A 99 5.80 12.71 -14.51
N GLU A 100 6.95 13.05 -13.93
CA GLU A 100 7.40 12.40 -12.70
C GLU A 100 6.90 13.18 -11.48
N PHE A 101 6.39 12.45 -10.48
CA PHE A 101 6.02 13.06 -9.21
C PHE A 101 6.21 12.12 -8.04
N VAL A 102 6.46 12.71 -6.87
CA VAL A 102 6.53 12.00 -5.60
C VAL A 102 5.64 12.71 -4.60
N ILE A 103 4.68 11.98 -4.05
CA ILE A 103 3.84 12.43 -2.94
C ILE A 103 4.28 11.69 -1.70
N ARG A 104 4.53 12.41 -0.61
CA ARG A 104 4.88 11.80 0.68
C ARG A 104 4.43 12.66 1.84
N ARG A 105 4.44 12.09 3.03
CA ARG A 105 4.19 12.85 4.26
C ARG A 105 5.22 13.96 4.42
N LYS A 106 4.74 15.10 4.92
CA LYS A 106 5.53 16.28 5.26
C LYS A 106 6.40 15.97 6.48
N SER A 107 7.69 16.22 6.35
CA SER A 107 8.68 16.19 7.43
C SER A 107 8.87 17.59 8.02
N ARG A 108 9.52 17.69 9.20
CA ARG A 108 9.83 18.99 9.82
C ARG A 108 10.72 19.86 8.92
N ILE A 109 11.66 19.25 8.21
CA ILE A 109 12.59 19.94 7.30
C ILE A 109 11.87 20.50 6.06
N ASP A 110 10.73 19.92 5.67
CA ASP A 110 9.96 20.43 4.52
C ASP A 110 9.35 21.80 4.77
N PHE A 111 9.20 22.23 6.04
CA PHE A 111 8.78 23.61 6.31
C PHE A 111 9.78 24.61 5.72
N ILE A 112 11.07 24.35 5.90
CA ILE A 112 12.16 25.18 5.37
C ILE A 112 12.25 24.99 3.86
N LYS A 113 12.24 23.74 3.36
CA LYS A 113 12.35 23.47 1.92
C LYS A 113 11.22 24.10 1.09
N LEU A 114 10.00 24.15 1.62
CA LEU A 114 8.87 24.79 0.94
C LEU A 114 9.06 26.30 0.73
N MET A 115 9.94 26.97 1.47
CA MET A 115 10.23 28.40 1.28
C MET A 115 11.29 28.65 0.20
N PHE A 116 12.14 27.67 -0.09
CA PHE A 116 13.29 27.83 -0.99
C PHE A 116 13.24 26.94 -2.25
N ASN A 117 12.29 26.00 -2.32
CA ASN A 117 12.19 25.05 -3.44
C ASN A 117 10.85 25.16 -4.17
N ASN A 118 10.91 25.69 -5.40
CA ASN A 118 9.75 25.87 -6.27
C ASN A 118 9.16 24.55 -6.83
N SER A 119 9.92 23.44 -6.81
CA SER A 119 9.41 22.13 -7.28
C SER A 119 8.63 21.36 -6.21
N LEU A 120 8.65 21.84 -4.96
CA LEU A 120 7.96 21.25 -3.83
C LEU A 120 6.72 22.07 -3.49
N SER A 121 5.56 21.43 -3.45
CA SER A 121 4.30 22.07 -3.08
C SER A 121 3.54 21.24 -2.05
N ARG A 122 2.58 21.87 -1.38
CA ARG A 122 1.65 21.16 -0.48
C ARG A 122 0.61 20.43 -1.32
N LEU A 123 0.14 19.30 -0.83
CA LEU A 123 -0.96 18.60 -1.48
C LEU A 123 -2.30 19.23 -1.10
N ASP A 124 -3.13 19.56 -2.08
CA ASP A 124 -4.38 20.30 -1.89
C ASP A 124 -5.36 19.57 -0.96
N VAL A 125 -5.48 18.24 -1.09
CA VAL A 125 -6.39 17.43 -0.27
C VAL A 125 -5.92 17.23 1.18
N SER A 126 -4.64 17.49 1.48
CA SER A 126 -4.09 17.33 2.83
C SER A 126 -2.77 18.07 3.03
N ASN A 127 -2.78 19.05 3.93
CA ASN A 127 -1.58 19.82 4.33
C ASN A 127 -0.49 18.99 5.03
N LYS A 128 -0.78 17.72 5.33
CA LYS A 128 0.15 16.75 5.91
C LYS A 128 1.04 16.09 4.86
N TYR A 129 0.78 16.33 3.58
CA TYR A 129 1.53 15.79 2.46
C TYR A 129 2.18 16.90 1.65
N VAL A 130 3.31 16.54 1.05
CA VAL A 130 4.00 17.35 0.06
C VAL A 130 4.08 16.57 -1.23
N VAL A 131 4.05 17.29 -2.34
CA VAL A 131 4.26 16.75 -3.67
C VAL A 131 5.46 17.44 -4.30
N HIS A 132 6.34 16.63 -4.87
CA HIS A 132 7.46 17.10 -5.68
C HIS A 132 7.19 16.72 -7.13
N PHE A 133 7.16 17.70 -8.03
CA PHE A 133 6.99 17.47 -9.46
C PHE A 133 8.30 17.65 -10.20
N LYS A 134 8.48 16.86 -11.25
CA LYS A 134 9.48 17.09 -12.28
C LYS A 134 8.76 17.04 -13.63
N GLY A 135 8.55 18.20 -14.23
CA GLY A 135 7.70 18.39 -15.41
C GLY A 135 6.31 18.92 -15.05
N ASN A 136 5.37 18.75 -15.97
CA ASN A 136 4.00 19.26 -15.84
C ASN A 136 3.12 18.35 -15.00
N LYS A 137 2.11 18.93 -14.33
CA LYS A 137 1.06 18.17 -13.65
C LYS A 137 0.28 17.36 -14.69
N SER A 138 0.24 16.05 -14.53
CA SER A 138 -0.48 15.14 -15.43
C SER A 138 -1.93 14.93 -14.99
N LYS A 139 -2.79 14.54 -15.93
CA LYS A 139 -4.17 14.09 -15.63
C LYS A 139 -4.18 12.96 -14.58
N LEU A 140 -3.25 12.02 -14.73
CA LEU A 140 -3.02 10.90 -13.80
C LEU A 140 -2.83 11.38 -12.36
N PHE A 141 -2.07 12.45 -12.13
CA PHE A 141 -1.87 12.97 -10.78
C PHE A 141 -3.21 13.34 -10.14
N PHE A 142 -4.06 14.13 -10.82
CA PHE A 142 -5.34 14.56 -10.26
C PHE A 142 -6.30 13.39 -10.02
N GLU A 143 -6.36 12.44 -10.96
CA GLU A 143 -7.19 11.24 -10.82
C GLU A 143 -6.76 10.37 -9.63
N LEU A 144 -5.45 10.18 -9.43
CA LEU A 144 -4.92 9.47 -8.27
C LEU A 144 -5.28 10.16 -6.96
N ILE A 145 -5.18 11.49 -6.91
CA ILE A 145 -5.53 12.26 -5.72
C ILE A 145 -7.00 12.10 -5.36
N GLU A 146 -7.91 12.11 -6.34
CA GLU A 146 -9.33 11.91 -6.07
C GLU A 146 -9.65 10.48 -5.61
N VAL A 147 -9.08 9.45 -6.25
CA VAL A 147 -9.29 8.05 -5.81
C VAL A 147 -8.72 7.80 -4.41
N LEU A 148 -7.58 8.39 -4.07
CA LEU A 148 -6.87 8.17 -2.81
C LEU A 148 -7.22 9.20 -1.72
N LYS A 149 -8.17 10.09 -1.98
CA LYS A 149 -8.51 11.24 -1.13
C LYS A 149 -8.78 10.86 0.33
N GLU A 150 -9.58 9.82 0.55
CA GLU A 150 -9.88 9.34 1.90
C GLU A 150 -8.63 8.74 2.58
N LEU A 151 -7.78 8.03 1.84
CA LEU A 151 -6.52 7.48 2.37
C LEU A 151 -5.52 8.58 2.73
N PHE A 152 -5.57 9.75 2.08
CA PHE A 152 -4.80 10.92 2.49
C PHE A 152 -5.34 11.56 3.78
N LYS A 153 -6.66 11.57 3.97
CA LYS A 153 -7.30 12.09 5.20
C LYS A 153 -7.01 11.21 6.41
N THR A 154 -7.14 9.89 6.26
CA THR A 154 -6.80 8.90 7.30
C THR A 154 -5.30 8.74 7.52
N ARG A 155 -4.50 9.37 6.65
CA ARG A 155 -3.03 9.30 6.61
C ARG A 155 -2.50 7.92 6.29
N GLU A 156 -3.29 7.04 5.69
CA GLU A 156 -2.84 5.69 5.33
C GLU A 156 -1.81 5.72 4.18
N VAL A 157 -1.84 6.74 3.30
CA VAL A 157 -0.80 6.91 2.28
C VAL A 157 0.56 7.20 2.94
N TYR A 158 1.56 6.38 2.63
CA TYR A 158 2.94 6.60 3.06
C TYR A 158 3.71 7.40 2.01
N LYS A 159 3.72 6.87 0.78
CA LYS A 159 4.44 7.41 -0.36
C LYS A 159 3.71 7.02 -1.64
N ILE A 160 3.67 7.93 -2.60
CA ILE A 160 3.33 7.63 -3.99
C ILE A 160 4.50 8.12 -4.82
N GLU A 161 4.98 7.29 -5.74
CA GLU A 161 6.08 7.60 -6.62
C GLU A 161 5.71 7.18 -8.03
N HIS A 162 5.76 8.15 -8.94
CA HIS A 162 5.65 7.92 -10.37
C HIS A 162 6.95 8.41 -11.01
N ARG A 163 7.77 7.47 -11.46
CA ARG A 163 9.12 7.74 -12.00
C ARG A 163 9.50 6.63 -12.97
N ASN A 164 10.22 6.97 -14.05
CA ASN A 164 10.67 5.99 -15.04
C ASN A 164 9.54 5.05 -15.51
N GLU A 165 8.37 5.62 -15.85
CA GLU A 165 7.20 4.86 -16.33
C GLU A 165 6.65 3.84 -15.32
N LYS A 166 6.94 4.01 -14.03
CA LYS A 166 6.50 3.10 -12.98
C LYS A 166 5.75 3.87 -11.91
N LEU A 167 4.53 3.43 -11.62
CA LEU A 167 3.73 3.96 -10.52
C LEU A 167 3.79 2.99 -9.34
N LYS A 168 4.14 3.53 -8.18
CA LYS A 168 4.21 2.81 -6.91
C LYS A 168 3.44 3.57 -5.84
N ILE A 169 2.50 2.89 -5.20
CA ILE A 169 1.70 3.42 -4.09
C ILE A 169 1.98 2.57 -2.86
N GLU A 170 2.49 3.20 -1.81
CA GLU A 170 2.80 2.59 -0.53
C GLU A 170 1.82 3.11 0.54
N LEU A 171 1.15 2.19 1.25
CA LEU A 171 0.24 2.49 2.35
C LEU A 171 0.72 1.86 3.66
N ARG A 172 0.38 2.50 4.78
CA ARG A 172 0.45 1.95 6.14
C ARG A 172 -0.95 1.64 6.62
N SER A 173 -1.48 0.47 6.29
CA SER A 173 -2.82 0.05 6.70
C SER A 173 -2.92 -1.46 6.89
N GLU A 174 -3.72 -1.88 7.87
CA GLU A 174 -4.14 -3.27 8.10
C GLU A 174 -5.36 -3.67 7.27
N LYS A 175 -5.94 -2.73 6.52
CA LYS A 175 -7.06 -3.00 5.62
C LYS A 175 -6.56 -3.36 4.23
N HIS A 176 -7.40 -4.10 3.52
CA HIS A 176 -7.15 -4.47 2.13
C HIS A 176 -7.30 -3.31 1.14
N HIS A 177 -8.27 -2.41 1.34
CA HIS A 177 -8.59 -1.32 0.40
C HIS A 177 -8.81 -1.80 -1.05
N PHE A 178 -9.45 -2.97 -1.23
CA PHE A 178 -9.70 -3.56 -2.55
C PHE A 178 -10.63 -2.73 -3.43
N ASP A 179 -11.57 -2.02 -2.82
CA ASP A 179 -12.45 -1.06 -3.47
C ASP A 179 -11.67 0.12 -4.04
N VAL A 180 -10.75 0.70 -3.26
CA VAL A 180 -9.86 1.78 -3.69
C VAL A 180 -8.93 1.28 -4.80
N PHE A 181 -8.33 0.10 -4.62
CA PHE A 181 -7.49 -0.51 -5.64
C PHE A 181 -8.26 -0.76 -6.95
N THR A 182 -9.51 -1.22 -6.88
CA THR A 182 -10.34 -1.45 -8.08
C THR A 182 -10.55 -0.14 -8.84
N LYS A 183 -10.88 0.96 -8.15
CA LYS A 183 -10.97 2.29 -8.75
C LYS A 183 -9.65 2.73 -9.40
N LEU A 184 -8.51 2.42 -8.78
CA LEU A 184 -7.19 2.71 -9.37
C LEU A 184 -6.94 1.95 -10.67
N THR A 185 -7.39 0.69 -10.75
CA THR A 185 -7.23 -0.11 -11.97
C THR A 185 -8.07 0.43 -13.13
N GLU A 186 -9.19 1.10 -12.84
CA GLU A 186 -10.06 1.74 -13.83
C GLU A 186 -9.43 3.01 -14.42
N LEU A 187 -8.53 3.69 -13.70
CA LEU A 187 -7.77 4.86 -14.20
C LEU A 187 -6.68 4.51 -15.23
N VAL A 188 -6.50 3.22 -15.54
CA VAL A 188 -5.48 2.75 -16.49
C VAL A 188 -6.09 2.43 -17.86
N HIS A 189 -7.41 2.58 -18.01
CA HIS A 189 -8.14 2.51 -19.27
C HIS A 189 -8.28 3.89 -19.92
#